data_AF-A0A956P220-F1
#
_entry.id   AF-A0A956P220-F1
#
_cell.length_a   1.000
_cell.length_b   1.000
_cell.length_c   1.000
_cell.angle_alpha   90.00
_cell.angle_beta   90.00
_cell.angle_gamma   90.00
#
_symmetry.space_group_name_H-M   'P 1'
#
loop_
_entity.id
_entity.type
_entity.pdbx_description
1 polymer ?
#
loop_
_entity_poly.entity_id
_entity_poly.type
_entity_poly.pdbx_seq_one_letter_code
_entity_poly.pdbx_strand_id
1 'polypeptide(L)'
;AAAFLSEGRELPFGEAVGPTTPPKVRAGGSIAMTQLGAHFAVRPPEGGSYAPGDTLMVAVRLPGPRGWGDIISPTGRVLVESIDAHQVLTRIVDIYGPMRAGQVVLPSHTVVDPREVAPVATEGPAGHLIGPLQVRDLMMPGSIVFSDLGQSDGVRVGDFVTVRRESAERVNAADTIDEAIGTAQVVQVGPDHSTLRLIEVMSPQMPAGSPVVRTATLPQ
;
A
#
# COMPACT_ATOMS: atom_id res chain seq x y z
N ALA A 1 -5.50 -4.63 -1.94
CA ALA A 1 -4.75 -3.98 -0.84
C ALA A 1 -3.75 -2.99 -1.43
N ALA A 2 -3.43 -1.89 -0.75
CA ALA A 2 -2.43 -0.93 -1.19
C ALA A 2 -1.12 -1.10 -0.38
N ALA A 3 -0.01 -0.62 -0.94
CA ALA A 3 1.25 -0.55 -0.20
C ALA A 3 1.20 0.54 0.88
N PHE A 4 2.03 0.43 1.91
CA PHE A 4 2.13 1.46 2.95
C PHE A 4 3.54 1.51 3.56
N LEU A 5 3.81 2.58 4.29
CA LEU A 5 5.06 2.80 5.02
C LEU A 5 4.91 2.31 6.47
N SER A 6 5.93 1.63 6.97
CA SER A 6 6.00 1.23 8.38
C SER A 6 6.24 2.41 9.34
N GLU A 7 6.62 3.58 8.82
CA GLU A 7 6.89 4.80 9.61
C GLU A 7 7.97 4.59 10.68
N GLY A 8 8.93 3.68 10.41
CA GLY A 8 9.98 3.31 11.36
C GLY A 8 9.50 2.50 12.56
N ARG A 9 8.22 2.09 12.60
CA ARG A 9 7.67 1.27 13.67
C ARG A 9 8.04 -0.19 13.49
N GLU A 10 8.31 -0.87 14.60
CA GLU A 10 8.44 -2.32 14.61
C GLU A 10 7.03 -2.94 14.53
N LEU A 11 6.72 -3.50 13.37
CA LEU A 11 5.46 -4.22 13.16
C LEU A 11 5.68 -5.71 13.50
N PRO A 12 4.73 -6.37 14.20
CA PRO A 12 4.84 -7.77 14.57
C PRO A 12 4.57 -8.65 13.35
N PHE A 13 5.57 -8.77 12.47
CA PHE A 13 5.48 -9.56 11.25
C PHE A 13 5.58 -11.05 11.56
N GLY A 14 4.62 -11.82 11.04
CA GLY A 14 4.80 -13.24 10.80
C GLY A 14 5.64 -13.49 9.55
N GLU A 15 5.84 -14.76 9.24
CA GLU A 15 6.69 -15.20 8.13
C GLU A 15 5.90 -16.06 7.14
N ALA A 16 6.06 -15.77 5.85
CA ALA A 16 5.61 -16.64 4.78
C ALA A 16 6.60 -17.81 4.67
N VAL A 17 6.16 -19.02 5.02
CA VAL A 17 6.99 -20.23 4.91
C VAL A 17 7.04 -20.71 3.45
N GLY A 18 5.92 -20.60 2.73
CA GLY A 18 5.85 -20.88 1.30
C GLY A 18 4.68 -21.79 0.90
N PRO A 19 4.58 -22.15 -0.39
CA PRO A 19 3.53 -23.03 -0.88
C PRO A 19 3.66 -24.42 -0.24
N THR A 20 2.56 -24.94 0.30
CA THR A 20 2.52 -26.30 0.83
C THR A 20 2.00 -27.23 -0.24
N THR A 21 2.69 -28.35 -0.47
CA THR A 21 2.18 -29.42 -1.31
C THR A 21 1.23 -30.31 -0.52
N PRO A 22 0.18 -30.82 -1.17
CA PRO A 22 0.30 -32.23 -1.55
C PRO A 22 -0.25 -32.45 -2.97
N PRO A 23 0.56 -32.76 -3.99
CA PRO A 23 0.00 -33.22 -5.24
C PRO A 23 -0.10 -34.74 -5.11
N LYS A 24 -1.28 -35.25 -4.74
CA LYS A 24 -1.66 -36.61 -5.15
C LYS A 24 -1.86 -36.58 -6.66
N VAL A 25 -0.77 -36.55 -7.42
CA VAL A 25 -0.51 -37.08 -8.77
C VAL A 25 0.90 -36.63 -9.12
N ARG A 26 1.81 -37.58 -9.31
CA ARG A 26 3.17 -37.33 -9.80
C ARG A 26 3.12 -36.76 -11.21
N ALA A 27 3.66 -35.57 -11.41
CA ALA A 27 4.26 -35.16 -12.68
C ALA A 27 5.27 -34.04 -12.41
N GLY A 28 6.51 -34.28 -12.84
CA GLY A 28 7.55 -33.29 -13.19
C GLY A 28 7.83 -32.14 -12.23
N GLY A 29 9.08 -32.05 -11.74
CA GLY A 29 9.59 -30.90 -10.99
C GLY A 29 9.21 -29.58 -11.65
N SER A 30 8.20 -28.93 -11.09
CA SER A 30 7.66 -27.66 -11.57
C SER A 30 7.77 -26.68 -10.41
N ILE A 31 8.36 -25.53 -10.68
CA ILE A 31 8.39 -24.39 -9.77
C ILE A 31 6.93 -24.13 -9.37
N ALA A 32 6.58 -24.34 -8.10
CA ALA A 32 5.20 -24.22 -7.64
C ALA A 32 4.67 -22.82 -7.94
N MET A 33 3.78 -22.71 -8.93
CA MET A 33 3.17 -21.44 -9.31
C MET A 33 2.17 -21.03 -8.22
N THR A 34 2.19 -19.75 -7.83
CA THR A 34 1.15 -19.18 -6.96
C THR A 34 -0.19 -19.27 -7.68
N GLN A 35 -1.16 -19.98 -7.09
CA GLN A 35 -2.50 -20.18 -7.65
C GLN A 35 -3.56 -19.87 -6.60
N LEU A 36 -4.67 -19.24 -7.02
CA LEU A 36 -5.83 -19.05 -6.15
C LEU A 36 -6.33 -20.41 -5.66
N GLY A 37 -6.73 -20.47 -4.39
CA GLY A 37 -7.19 -21.70 -3.75
C GLY A 37 -6.08 -22.67 -3.35
N ALA A 38 -4.84 -22.48 -3.78
CA ALA A 38 -3.72 -23.30 -3.32
C ALA A 38 -3.37 -23.00 -1.85
N HIS A 39 -2.74 -23.97 -1.20
CA HIS A 39 -2.33 -23.83 0.19
C HIS A 39 -0.96 -23.16 0.31
N PHE A 40 -0.82 -22.35 1.34
CA PHE A 40 0.38 -21.58 1.65
C PHE A 40 0.61 -21.61 3.16
N ALA A 41 1.79 -22.05 3.60
CA ALA A 41 2.13 -22.07 5.01
C ALA A 41 2.65 -20.71 5.46
N VAL A 42 2.24 -20.31 6.66
CA VAL A 42 2.72 -19.12 7.35
C VAL A 42 3.07 -19.45 8.80
N ARG A 43 3.88 -18.59 9.42
CA ARG A 43 4.19 -18.63 10.85
C ARG A 43 3.79 -17.30 11.50
N PRO A 44 3.16 -17.30 12.69
CA PRO A 44 2.87 -16.06 13.40
C PRO A 44 4.15 -15.34 13.86
N PRO A 45 4.08 -14.04 14.16
CA PRO A 45 5.15 -13.32 14.84
C PRO A 45 5.46 -13.93 16.21
N GLU A 46 6.65 -13.63 16.74
CA GLU A 46 7.00 -14.01 18.11
C GLU A 46 5.98 -13.44 19.11
N GLY A 47 5.50 -14.29 20.02
CA GLY A 47 4.48 -13.93 21.01
C GLY A 47 3.05 -13.76 20.45
N GLY A 48 2.84 -13.93 19.15
CA GLY A 48 1.52 -13.87 18.51
C GLY A 48 1.00 -15.24 18.07
N SER A 49 -0.29 -15.28 17.74
CA SER A 49 -0.96 -16.44 17.15
C SER A 49 -1.98 -16.01 16.11
N TYR A 50 -2.28 -16.89 15.17
CA TYR A 50 -3.42 -16.74 14.25
C TYR A 50 -4.53 -17.71 14.66
N ALA A 51 -5.75 -17.48 14.18
CA ALA A 51 -6.92 -18.34 14.39
C ALA A 51 -7.55 -18.74 13.04
N PRO A 52 -8.20 -19.92 12.95
CA PRO A 52 -8.99 -20.28 11.77
C PRO A 52 -10.05 -19.21 11.46
N GLY A 53 -10.15 -18.81 10.20
CA GLY A 53 -11.00 -17.71 9.75
C GLY A 53 -10.30 -16.35 9.66
N ASP A 54 -9.10 -16.20 10.25
CA ASP A 54 -8.31 -14.98 10.09
C ASP A 54 -7.91 -14.80 8.62
N THR A 55 -8.02 -13.56 8.14
CA THR A 55 -7.44 -13.19 6.84
C THR A 55 -6.09 -12.51 7.08
N LEU A 56 -5.06 -13.04 6.46
CA LEU A 56 -3.70 -12.51 6.54
C LEU A 56 -3.29 -11.95 5.18
N MET A 57 -2.53 -10.86 5.21
CA MET A 57 -1.87 -10.29 4.06
C MET A 57 -0.43 -10.80 4.01
N VAL A 58 -0.02 -11.27 2.83
CA VAL A 58 1.38 -11.57 2.52
C VAL A 58 1.94 -10.38 1.75
N ALA A 59 3.12 -9.92 2.14
CA ALA A 59 3.74 -8.73 1.56
C ALA A 59 5.25 -8.87 1.43
N VAL A 60 5.82 -8.18 0.44
CA VAL A 60 7.26 -7.93 0.39
C VAL A 60 7.60 -6.68 1.19
N ARG A 61 8.67 -6.75 1.99
CA ARG A 61 9.26 -5.61 2.68
C ARG A 61 10.40 -5.07 1.83
N LEU A 62 10.33 -3.79 1.49
CA LEU A 62 11.31 -3.09 0.67
C LEU A 62 11.85 -1.89 1.45
N PRO A 63 13.14 -1.51 1.28
CA PRO A 63 13.64 -0.27 1.84
C PRO A 63 12.77 0.91 1.39
N GLY A 64 12.30 1.70 2.35
CA GLY A 64 11.48 2.87 2.06
C GLY A 64 12.29 4.17 1.99
N PRO A 65 11.61 5.30 1.74
CA PRO A 65 12.21 6.61 1.75
C PRO A 65 12.85 6.94 3.11
N ARG A 66 13.94 7.72 3.08
CA ARG A 66 14.67 8.10 4.30
C ARG A 66 13.71 8.76 5.31
N GLY A 67 13.71 8.26 6.54
CA GLY A 67 12.88 8.78 7.64
C GLY A 67 11.50 8.13 7.76
N TRP A 68 11.08 7.31 6.80
CA TRP A 68 9.72 6.74 6.76
C TRP A 68 9.66 5.21 6.96
N GLY A 69 10.78 4.60 7.32
CA GLY A 69 10.90 3.15 7.49
C GLY A 69 10.83 2.39 6.16
N ASP A 70 10.34 1.17 6.22
CA ASP A 70 10.18 0.29 5.06
C ASP A 70 8.82 0.42 4.41
N ILE A 71 8.81 0.14 3.10
CA ILE A 71 7.60 -0.07 2.30
C ILE A 71 7.15 -1.53 2.48
N ILE A 72 5.88 -1.69 2.85
CA ILE A 72 5.20 -2.98 2.90
C ILE A 72 4.27 -3.06 1.69
N SER A 73 4.63 -3.90 0.71
CA SER A 73 3.93 -4.02 -0.57
C SER A 73 3.20 -5.37 -0.67
N PRO A 74 1.85 -5.39 -0.69
CA PRO A 74 1.08 -6.62 -0.73
C PRO A 74 1.38 -7.48 -1.96
N THR A 75 1.52 -8.79 -1.76
CA THR A 75 1.67 -9.77 -2.83
C THR A 75 0.48 -10.73 -2.91
N GLY A 76 -0.25 -10.91 -1.80
CA GLY A 76 -1.52 -11.64 -1.81
C GLY A 76 -2.23 -11.62 -0.46
N ARG A 77 -3.39 -12.25 -0.42
CA ARG A 77 -4.13 -12.53 0.82
C ARG A 77 -4.36 -14.02 0.97
N VAL A 78 -4.31 -14.48 2.21
CA VAL A 78 -4.57 -15.87 2.58
C VAL A 78 -5.59 -15.93 3.72
N LEU A 79 -6.41 -16.97 3.71
CA LEU A 79 -7.35 -17.28 4.79
C LEU A 79 -6.79 -18.43 5.61
N VAL A 80 -6.73 -18.28 6.93
CA VAL A 80 -6.30 -19.35 7.84
C VAL A 80 -7.36 -20.44 7.89
N GLU A 81 -6.98 -21.67 7.57
CA GLU A 81 -7.87 -22.84 7.58
C GLU A 81 -7.64 -23.73 8.79
N SER A 82 -6.37 -24.04 9.07
CA SER A 82 -5.98 -24.86 10.22
C SER A 82 -4.66 -24.40 10.82
N ILE A 83 -4.46 -24.82 12.06
CA ILE A 83 -3.22 -24.57 12.80
C ILE A 83 -2.66 -25.93 13.18
N ASP A 84 -1.41 -26.15 12.80
CA ASP A 84 -0.66 -27.37 13.07
C ASP A 84 0.41 -27.03 14.12
N ALA A 85 1.03 -28.05 14.73
CA ALA A 85 2.06 -27.83 15.77
C ALA A 85 3.30 -27.02 15.32
N HIS A 86 3.51 -26.84 14.01
CA HIS A 86 4.72 -26.19 13.46
C HIS A 86 4.43 -25.06 12.45
N GLN A 87 3.19 -24.95 11.96
CA GLN A 87 2.83 -24.01 10.89
C GLN A 87 1.33 -23.74 10.89
N VAL A 88 0.96 -22.59 10.36
CA VAL A 88 -0.44 -22.23 10.08
C VAL A 88 -0.69 -22.50 8.61
N LEU A 89 -1.64 -23.39 8.32
CA LEU A 89 -2.05 -23.71 6.96
C LEU A 89 -3.10 -22.70 6.50
N THR A 90 -2.85 -22.08 5.37
CA THR A 90 -3.73 -21.07 4.80
C THR A 90 -4.06 -21.38 3.36
N ARG A 91 -5.20 -20.86 2.88
CA ARG A 91 -5.59 -20.90 1.47
C ARG A 91 -5.45 -19.53 0.84
N ILE A 92 -4.85 -19.47 -0.34
CA ILE A 92 -4.71 -18.22 -1.10
C ILE A 92 -6.09 -17.77 -1.60
N VAL A 93 -6.49 -16.56 -1.21
CA VAL A 93 -7.79 -15.95 -1.58
C VAL A 93 -7.66 -14.78 -2.55
N ASP A 94 -6.52 -14.08 -2.53
CA ASP A 94 -6.20 -13.04 -3.52
C ASP A 94 -4.72 -13.10 -3.91
N ILE A 95 -4.42 -12.73 -5.16
CA ILE A 95 -3.05 -12.59 -5.67
C ILE A 95 -2.91 -11.20 -6.28
N TYR A 96 -1.93 -10.44 -5.78
CA TYR A 96 -1.56 -9.11 -6.30
C TYR A 96 -0.19 -9.12 -6.96
N GLY A 97 0.65 -10.10 -6.62
CA GLY A 97 1.99 -10.29 -7.15
C GLY A 97 2.57 -11.65 -6.74
N PRO A 98 3.86 -11.89 -6.99
CA PRO A 98 4.50 -13.16 -6.65
C PRO A 98 4.52 -13.40 -5.13
N MET A 99 3.91 -14.50 -4.69
CA MET A 99 3.95 -14.94 -3.29
C MET A 99 5.08 -15.95 -3.11
N ARG A 100 5.99 -15.68 -2.17
CA ARG A 100 7.23 -16.45 -1.97
C ARG A 100 7.55 -16.63 -0.49
N ALA A 101 8.32 -17.67 -0.17
CA ALA A 101 8.89 -17.85 1.15
C ALA A 101 9.77 -16.64 1.56
N GLY A 102 9.82 -16.33 2.85
CA GLY A 102 10.58 -15.22 3.42
C GLY A 102 9.89 -13.85 3.30
N GLN A 103 8.71 -13.78 2.69
CA GLN A 103 7.85 -12.59 2.74
C GLN A 103 7.27 -12.39 4.14
N VAL A 104 6.88 -11.16 4.46
CA VAL A 104 6.25 -10.84 5.75
C VAL A 104 4.76 -11.12 5.70
N VAL A 105 4.20 -11.51 6.85
CA VAL A 105 2.78 -11.79 7.02
C VAL A 105 2.23 -10.91 8.13
N LEU A 106 1.05 -10.33 7.90
CA LEU A 106 0.37 -9.47 8.87
C LEU A 106 -1.15 -9.63 8.76
N PRO A 107 -1.93 -9.33 9.81
CA PRO A 107 -3.38 -9.30 9.72
C PRO A 107 -3.84 -8.39 8.59
N SER A 108 -4.76 -8.89 7.74
CA SER A 108 -5.36 -8.09 6.67
C SER A 108 -6.44 -7.20 7.28
N HIS A 109 -6.36 -5.89 7.05
CA HIS A 109 -7.51 -5.02 7.23
C HIS A 109 -8.48 -5.20 6.05
N THR A 110 -9.78 -5.07 6.31
CA THR A 110 -10.79 -5.04 5.25
C THR A 110 -10.63 -3.74 4.46
N VAL A 111 -10.39 -3.85 3.16
CA VAL A 111 -10.50 -2.70 2.26
C VAL A 111 -11.99 -2.49 2.01
N VAL A 112 -12.55 -1.42 2.58
CA VAL A 112 -13.91 -0.99 2.24
C VAL A 112 -13.82 -0.37 0.85
N ASP A 113 -14.50 -0.95 -0.13
CA ASP A 113 -14.68 -0.32 -1.44
C ASP A 113 -15.60 0.89 -1.24
N PRO A 114 -15.09 2.13 -1.37
CA PRO A 114 -15.98 3.26 -1.37
C PRO A 114 -16.78 3.16 -2.67
N ARG A 115 -18.06 2.83 -2.54
CA ARG A 115 -19.05 2.77 -3.64
C ARG A 115 -18.87 3.95 -4.61
N GLU A 116 -19.36 3.85 -5.85
CA GLU A 116 -19.38 4.97 -6.80
C GLU A 116 -20.17 6.16 -6.23
N VAL A 117 -19.51 6.99 -5.45
CA VAL A 117 -20.05 8.22 -4.88
C VAL A 117 -19.20 9.37 -5.40
N ALA A 118 -19.87 10.40 -5.88
CA ALA A 118 -19.20 11.59 -6.37
C ALA A 118 -18.45 12.28 -5.21
N PRO A 119 -17.16 12.64 -5.39
CA PRO A 119 -16.43 13.39 -4.38
C PRO A 119 -17.06 14.77 -4.14
N VAL A 120 -17.06 15.21 -2.88
CA VAL A 120 -17.52 16.53 -2.47
C VAL A 120 -16.31 17.40 -2.17
N ALA A 121 -16.24 18.56 -2.82
CA ALA A 121 -15.18 19.53 -2.61
C ALA A 121 -15.08 19.91 -1.12
N THR A 122 -13.86 19.87 -0.58
CA THR A 122 -13.60 20.19 0.81
C THR A 122 -12.20 20.78 0.95
N GLU A 123 -12.05 21.78 1.81
CA GLU A 123 -10.73 22.23 2.23
C GLU A 123 -10.16 21.23 3.24
N GLY A 124 -8.83 21.13 3.29
CA GLY A 124 -8.20 20.16 4.16
C GLY A 124 -6.73 20.38 4.37
N PRO A 125 -6.09 19.44 5.07
CA PRO A 125 -4.70 19.59 5.47
C PRO A 125 -3.79 19.68 4.23
N ALA A 126 -2.70 20.41 4.40
CA ALA A 126 -1.62 20.54 3.45
C ALA A 126 -0.39 19.82 3.97
N GLY A 127 0.32 19.15 3.08
CA GLY A 127 1.54 18.38 3.35
C GLY A 127 2.38 18.29 2.09
N HIS A 128 3.20 17.25 1.99
CA HIS A 128 4.16 17.05 0.91
C HIS A 128 4.20 15.59 0.46
N LEU A 129 4.57 15.40 -0.81
CA LEU A 129 4.91 14.08 -1.33
C LEU A 129 6.20 13.58 -0.68
N ILE A 130 6.14 12.37 -0.15
CA ILE A 130 7.33 11.65 0.33
C ILE A 130 8.08 11.05 -0.87
N GLY A 131 7.34 10.52 -1.85
CA GLY A 131 7.90 9.91 -3.06
C GLY A 131 7.07 8.73 -3.59
N PRO A 132 7.50 8.12 -4.70
CA PRO A 132 6.78 7.03 -5.34
C PRO A 132 7.09 5.66 -4.70
N LEU A 133 6.14 4.72 -4.83
CA LEU A 133 6.34 3.30 -4.47
C LEU A 133 7.48 2.66 -5.25
N GLN A 134 7.59 3.00 -6.54
CA GLN A 134 8.66 2.55 -7.42
C GLN A 134 9.37 3.77 -7.97
N VAL A 135 10.69 3.82 -7.81
CA VAL A 135 11.51 4.85 -8.44
C VAL A 135 11.39 4.68 -9.95
N ARG A 136 10.77 5.67 -10.60
CA ARG A 136 10.56 5.75 -12.03
C ARG A 136 10.79 7.20 -12.45
N ASP A 137 11.25 7.40 -13.69
CA ASP A 137 11.58 8.74 -14.19
C ASP A 137 10.33 9.60 -14.41
N LEU A 138 9.18 8.99 -14.70
CA LEU A 138 7.95 9.68 -15.04
C LEU A 138 6.74 9.04 -14.32
N MET A 139 5.92 9.89 -13.71
CA MET A 139 4.66 9.48 -13.10
C MET A 139 3.55 9.34 -14.15
N MET A 140 2.69 8.35 -13.95
CA MET A 140 1.56 8.04 -14.83
C MET A 140 0.27 7.87 -14.01
N PRO A 141 -0.92 8.03 -14.60
CA PRO A 141 -2.17 7.62 -13.97
C PRO A 141 -2.08 6.17 -13.44
N GLY A 142 -2.59 5.94 -12.25
CA GLY A 142 -2.48 4.67 -11.52
C GLY A 142 -1.18 4.47 -10.73
N SER A 143 -0.18 5.35 -10.88
CA SER A 143 1.05 5.28 -10.07
C SER A 143 0.73 5.46 -8.59
N ILE A 144 1.47 4.73 -7.74
CA ILE A 144 1.35 4.83 -6.30
C ILE A 144 2.44 5.73 -5.76
N VAL A 145 2.04 6.74 -4.99
CA VAL A 145 2.93 7.67 -4.28
C VAL A 145 2.52 7.77 -2.82
N PHE A 146 3.40 8.29 -1.98
CA PHE A 146 3.14 8.51 -0.57
C PHE A 146 3.17 10.01 -0.25
N SER A 147 2.34 10.44 0.69
CA SER A 147 2.41 11.78 1.30
C SER A 147 2.51 11.70 2.82
N ASP A 148 3.03 12.76 3.42
CA ASP A 148 3.16 12.95 4.88
C ASP A 148 1.84 13.33 5.57
N LEU A 149 0.72 13.19 4.87
CA LEU A 149 -0.62 13.41 5.40
C LEU A 149 -1.19 12.08 5.91
N GLY A 150 -1.44 11.98 7.20
CA GLY A 150 -1.90 10.77 7.87
C GLY A 150 -3.28 10.88 8.53
N GLN A 151 -3.62 9.88 9.34
CA GLN A 151 -4.80 9.89 10.20
C GLN A 151 -4.74 11.02 11.23
N SER A 152 -3.54 11.37 11.70
CA SER A 152 -3.31 12.47 12.65
C SER A 152 -3.73 13.84 12.08
N ASP A 153 -3.67 14.00 10.75
CA ASP A 153 -4.15 15.19 10.02
C ASP A 153 -5.64 15.12 9.62
N GLY A 154 -6.31 14.02 9.96
CA GLY A 154 -7.72 13.80 9.62
C GLY A 154 -7.96 13.38 8.17
N VAL A 155 -6.94 12.86 7.46
CA VAL A 155 -7.09 12.24 6.14
C VAL A 155 -7.73 10.87 6.25
N ARG A 156 -8.59 10.52 5.28
CA ARG A 156 -9.34 9.26 5.24
C ARG A 156 -9.18 8.57 3.89
N VAL A 157 -9.34 7.24 3.90
CA VAL A 157 -9.43 6.47 2.65
C VAL A 157 -10.62 7.00 1.84
N GLY A 158 -10.37 7.26 0.56
CA GLY A 158 -11.34 7.85 -0.36
C GLY A 158 -11.18 9.36 -0.55
N ASP A 159 -10.45 10.06 0.31
CA ASP A 159 -10.15 11.48 0.13
C ASP A 159 -9.38 11.70 -1.19
N PHE A 160 -9.56 12.89 -1.77
CA PHE A 160 -8.82 13.33 -2.94
C PHE A 160 -7.89 14.47 -2.57
N VAL A 161 -6.70 14.42 -3.13
CA VAL A 161 -5.67 15.42 -2.95
C VAL A 161 -5.18 15.94 -4.30
N THR A 162 -4.78 17.20 -4.31
CA THR A 162 -4.10 17.84 -5.44
C THR A 162 -2.62 17.96 -5.13
N VAL A 163 -1.79 17.44 -6.01
CA VAL A 163 -0.33 17.65 -5.99
C VAL A 163 -0.05 18.94 -6.74
N ARG A 164 0.78 19.81 -6.15
CA ARG A 164 1.11 21.13 -6.69
C ARG A 164 2.60 21.25 -6.93
N ARG A 165 3.00 22.13 -7.83
CA ARG A 165 4.41 22.46 -8.06
C ARG A 165 4.88 23.37 -6.92
N GLU A 166 6.04 23.08 -6.35
CA GLU A 166 6.68 24.01 -5.40
C GLU A 166 6.93 25.36 -6.09
N SER A 167 6.50 26.44 -5.46
CA SER A 167 6.70 27.78 -5.97
C SER A 167 8.20 28.13 -5.93
N ALA A 168 8.87 28.05 -7.07
CA ALA A 168 10.23 28.56 -7.21
C ALA A 168 10.18 30.05 -7.58
N GLU A 169 10.95 30.89 -6.88
CA GLU A 169 11.22 32.25 -7.34
C GLU A 169 11.88 32.19 -8.72
N ARG A 170 11.16 32.62 -9.76
CA ARG A 170 11.77 32.90 -11.04
C ARG A 170 12.27 34.33 -11.04
N VAL A 171 13.55 34.51 -11.30
CA VAL A 171 14.14 35.83 -11.59
C VAL A 171 13.33 36.45 -12.74
N ASN A 172 12.63 37.56 -12.46
CA ASN A 172 11.75 38.32 -13.37
C ASN A 172 10.29 37.81 -13.59
N ALA A 173 9.71 36.98 -12.72
CA ALA A 173 8.27 36.72 -12.76
C ALA A 173 7.59 37.18 -11.46
N ALA A 174 6.65 38.12 -11.57
CA ALA A 174 5.81 38.57 -10.46
C ALA A 174 4.75 37.53 -10.04
N ASP A 175 4.73 36.36 -10.69
CA ASP A 175 3.81 35.27 -10.41
C ASP A 175 4.58 34.03 -9.95
N THR A 176 4.56 33.79 -8.64
CA THR A 176 4.78 32.46 -8.05
C THR A 176 3.59 31.59 -8.47
N ILE A 177 3.74 30.83 -9.55
CA ILE A 177 2.64 30.01 -10.07
C ILE A 177 2.51 28.76 -9.19
N ASP A 178 1.53 28.81 -8.30
CA ASP A 178 1.02 27.64 -7.59
C ASP A 178 0.15 26.79 -8.54
N GLU A 179 0.80 25.91 -9.29
CA GLU A 179 0.18 25.10 -10.36
C GLU A 179 -0.17 23.70 -9.86
N ALA A 180 -1.40 23.25 -10.10
CA ALA A 180 -1.77 21.84 -9.93
C ALA A 180 -1.07 20.98 -10.98
N ILE A 181 -0.32 19.98 -10.55
CA ILE A 181 0.43 19.07 -11.42
C ILE A 181 -0.15 17.66 -11.47
N GLY A 182 -1.11 17.34 -10.59
CA GLY A 182 -1.92 16.12 -10.67
C GLY A 182 -2.92 16.00 -9.54
N THR A 183 -3.80 15.01 -9.66
CA THR A 183 -4.79 14.66 -8.65
C THR A 183 -4.63 13.19 -8.26
N ALA A 184 -4.87 12.89 -6.99
CA ALA A 184 -4.71 11.55 -6.47
C ALA A 184 -5.82 11.21 -5.48
N GLN A 185 -6.15 9.93 -5.40
CA GLN A 185 -7.07 9.40 -4.40
C GLN A 185 -6.29 8.70 -3.30
N VAL A 186 -6.64 8.97 -2.06
CA VAL A 186 -6.13 8.28 -0.87
C VAL A 186 -6.69 6.87 -0.85
N VAL A 187 -5.83 5.87 -1.00
CA VAL A 187 -6.22 4.45 -1.04
C VAL A 187 -5.86 3.70 0.24
N GLN A 188 -4.98 4.26 1.08
CA GLN A 188 -4.65 3.74 2.41
C GLN A 188 -4.11 4.87 3.28
N VAL A 189 -4.36 4.83 4.58
CA VAL A 189 -3.92 5.86 5.54
C VAL A 189 -3.30 5.20 6.76
N GLY A 190 -2.05 5.52 7.03
CA GLY A 190 -1.36 5.24 8.29
C GLY A 190 -1.52 6.39 9.30
N PRO A 191 -0.96 6.26 10.50
CA PRO A 191 -0.91 7.34 11.49
C PRO A 191 -0.42 8.67 10.91
N ASP A 192 0.72 8.66 10.23
CA ASP A 192 1.47 9.86 9.85
C ASP A 192 1.78 9.93 8.35
N HIS A 193 1.26 8.99 7.55
CA HIS A 193 1.35 9.03 6.10
C HIS A 193 0.07 8.50 5.44
N SER A 194 -0.04 8.73 4.14
CA SER A 194 -1.03 8.06 3.31
C SER A 194 -0.43 7.58 2.00
N THR A 195 -1.08 6.57 1.44
CA THR A 195 -0.81 6.03 0.12
C THR A 195 -1.82 6.58 -0.85
N LEU A 196 -1.32 7.21 -1.90
CA LEU A 196 -2.08 7.87 -2.93
C LEU A 196 -1.98 7.09 -4.23
N ARG A 197 -3.10 6.94 -4.93
CA ARG A 197 -3.16 6.50 -6.32
C ARG A 197 -3.41 7.70 -7.21
N LEU A 198 -2.47 8.02 -8.08
CA LEU A 198 -2.64 9.11 -9.05
C LEU A 198 -3.82 8.80 -9.97
N ILE A 199 -4.74 9.74 -10.12
CA ILE A 199 -5.91 9.63 -11.00
C ILE A 199 -5.64 10.40 -12.29
N GLU A 200 -5.23 11.66 -12.16
CA GLU A 200 -4.82 12.50 -13.28
C GLU A 200 -3.40 13.00 -13.07
N VAL A 201 -2.63 13.01 -14.16
CA VAL A 201 -1.25 13.51 -14.18
C VAL A 201 -1.16 14.61 -15.24
N MET A 202 -1.07 15.85 -14.79
CA MET A 202 -0.93 17.03 -15.65
C MET A 202 0.55 17.29 -15.97
N SER A 203 1.43 17.04 -14.99
CA SER A 203 2.89 17.02 -15.18
C SER A 203 3.47 15.72 -14.61
N PRO A 204 4.24 14.94 -15.40
CA PRO A 204 4.79 13.67 -14.94
C PRO A 204 5.96 13.82 -13.95
N GLN A 205 6.50 15.04 -13.79
CA GLN A 205 7.56 15.35 -12.85
C GLN A 205 6.94 15.77 -11.51
N MET A 206 6.88 14.85 -10.57
CA MET A 206 6.38 15.05 -9.21
C MET A 206 7.49 14.67 -8.21
N PRO A 207 8.46 15.57 -7.95
CA PRO A 207 9.54 15.29 -7.02
C PRO A 207 9.03 15.10 -5.59
N ALA A 208 9.78 14.35 -4.78
CA ALA A 208 9.59 14.36 -3.34
C ALA A 208 9.72 15.80 -2.82
N GLY A 209 8.89 16.15 -1.83
CA GLY A 209 8.73 17.52 -1.34
C GLY A 209 7.67 18.35 -2.09
N SER A 210 7.08 17.86 -3.19
CA SER A 210 6.00 18.60 -3.86
C SER A 210 4.80 18.80 -2.90
N PRO A 211 4.22 20.00 -2.81
CA PRO A 211 3.06 20.24 -1.95
C PRO A 211 1.85 19.38 -2.34
N VAL A 212 1.10 18.94 -1.34
CA VAL A 212 -0.12 18.14 -1.46
C VAL A 212 -1.19 18.77 -0.60
N VAL A 213 -2.40 18.95 -1.12
CA VAL A 213 -3.53 19.50 -0.36
C VAL A 213 -4.77 18.65 -0.59
N ARG A 214 -5.50 18.30 0.47
CA ARG A 214 -6.82 17.64 0.32
C ARG A 214 -7.83 18.62 -0.26
N THR A 215 -8.52 18.18 -1.32
CA THR A 215 -9.46 18.99 -2.09
C THR A 215 -10.86 18.40 -2.19
N ALA A 216 -11.05 17.11 -1.91
CA ALA A 216 -12.36 16.51 -1.81
C ALA A 216 -12.39 15.30 -0.84
N THR A 217 -13.58 14.97 -0.36
CA THR A 217 -13.87 13.76 0.43
C THR A 217 -15.02 12.99 -0.20
N LEU A 218 -15.06 11.68 -0.01
CA LEU A 218 -16.28 10.92 -0.34
C LEU A 218 -17.35 11.17 0.74
N PRO A 219 -18.62 11.34 0.35
CA PRO A 219 -19.75 11.37 1.28
C PRO A 219 -19.82 10.09 2.11
N GLN A 220 -20.19 10.23 3.39
CA GLN A 220 -20.44 9.12 4.30
C GLN A 220 -21.88 8.61 4.20
#